data_AF-A0A317Q250-F1
#
_entry.id   AF-A0A317Q250-F1
#
_cell.length_a   1.000
_cell.length_b   1.000
_cell.length_c   1.000
_cell.angle_alpha   90.00
_cell.angle_beta   90.00
_cell.angle_gamma   90.00
#
_symmetry.space_group_name_H-M   'P 1'
#
loop_
_entity.id
_entity.type
_entity.pdbx_description
1 polymer ?
#
loop_
_entity_poly.entity_id
_entity_poly.type
_entity_poly.pdbx_seq_one_letter_code
_entity_poly.pdbx_strand_id
1 'polypeptide(L)'
;MTNTDWHAADIIAALRKKGTSMAAVSREAGLASSTLSNALSRPWPRGEILIATAIGVDASEIWPSRYFDKQGMRIDRAAMMRIKNAV
;
A
#
# COMPACT_ATOMS: atom_id res chain seq x y z
N MET A 1 13.12 17.22 -4.61
CA MET A 1 12.02 17.12 -3.64
C MET A 1 11.95 15.67 -3.17
N THR A 2 12.04 15.42 -1.88
CA THR A 2 11.98 14.06 -1.32
C THR A 2 10.56 13.54 -1.48
N ASN A 3 10.35 12.57 -2.37
CA ASN A 3 9.10 11.82 -2.49
C ASN A 3 8.98 10.91 -1.26
N THR A 4 8.57 11.49 -0.13
CA THR A 4 8.51 10.80 1.16
C THR A 4 7.19 10.03 1.25
N ASP A 5 7.29 8.73 1.56
CA ASP A 5 6.13 7.91 1.85
C ASP A 5 5.34 8.46 3.04
N TRP A 6 4.02 8.27 3.03
CA TRP A 6 3.18 8.64 4.15
C TRP A 6 3.63 7.93 5.42
N HIS A 7 3.51 8.62 6.55
CA HIS A 7 3.77 7.98 7.82
C HIS A 7 2.69 6.92 8.10
N ALA A 8 3.07 5.81 8.75
CA ALA A 8 2.12 4.73 9.06
C ALA A 8 0.89 5.22 9.85
N ALA A 9 1.10 6.20 10.74
CA ALA A 9 0.01 6.83 11.49
C ALA A 9 -0.97 7.61 10.60
N ASP A 10 -0.48 8.29 9.56
CA ASP A 10 -1.32 9.04 8.62
C ASP A 10 -2.19 8.11 7.77
N ILE A 11 -1.62 6.96 7.35
CA ILE A 11 -2.36 5.90 6.66
C ILE A 11 -3.48 5.36 7.55
N ILE A 12 -3.19 5.05 8.82
CA ILE A 12 -4.19 4.57 9.78
C ILE A 12 -5.25 5.65 10.03
N ALA A 13 -4.85 6.91 10.16
CA ALA A 13 -5.76 8.03 10.35
C ALA A 13 -6.67 8.22 9.12
N ALA A 14 -6.14 8.10 7.92
CA ALA A 14 -6.90 8.19 6.67
C ALA A 14 -7.93 7.07 6.55
N LEU A 15 -7.56 5.83 6.88
CA LEU A 15 -8.49 4.70 6.95
C LEU A 15 -9.61 4.99 7.96
N ARG A 16 -9.28 5.49 9.15
CA ARG A 16 -10.26 5.85 10.18
C ARG A 16 -11.18 6.97 9.73
N LYS A 17 -10.68 7.99 9.03
CA LYS A 17 -11.48 9.07 8.44
C LYS A 17 -12.47 8.56 7.40
N LYS A 18 -12.16 7.44 6.73
CA LYS A 18 -13.05 6.74 5.79
C LYS A 18 -14.02 5.77 6.49
N GLY A 19 -13.98 5.69 7.83
CA GLY A 19 -14.82 4.77 8.61
C GLY A 19 -14.36 3.31 8.55
N THR A 20 -13.15 3.05 8.05
CA THR A 20 -12.58 1.69 7.99
C THR A 20 -11.36 1.55 8.89
N SER A 21 -10.83 0.33 8.99
CA SER A 21 -9.62 0.02 9.75
C SER A 21 -8.76 -0.98 9.00
N MET A 22 -7.46 -1.04 9.31
CA MET A 22 -6.54 -2.00 8.69
C MET A 22 -7.06 -3.45 8.80
N ALA A 23 -7.63 -3.81 9.95
CA ALA A 23 -8.20 -5.14 10.16
C ALA A 23 -9.47 -5.38 9.33
N ALA A 24 -10.32 -4.36 9.14
CA ALA A 24 -11.49 -4.45 8.29
C ALA A 24 -11.09 -4.67 6.82
N VAL A 25 -10.16 -3.87 6.30
CA VAL A 25 -9.63 -4.02 4.94
C VAL A 25 -8.98 -5.39 4.74
N SER A 26 -8.25 -5.90 5.75
CA SER A 26 -7.66 -7.24 5.68
C SER A 26 -8.73 -8.34 5.55
N ARG A 27 -9.82 -8.22 6.33
CA ARG A 27 -10.95 -9.18 6.29
C ARG A 27 -11.70 -9.12 4.96
N GLU A 28 -11.94 -7.93 4.43
CA GLU A 28 -12.56 -7.74 3.11
C GLU A 28 -11.70 -8.35 2.01
N ALA A 29 -10.38 -8.31 2.14
CA ALA A 29 -9.44 -8.93 1.21
C ALA A 29 -9.24 -10.44 1.44
N GLY A 30 -9.92 -11.06 2.41
CA GLY A 30 -9.76 -12.48 2.75
C GLY A 30 -8.41 -12.84 3.37
N LEU A 31 -7.73 -11.87 3.97
CA LEU A 31 -6.40 -12.01 4.59
C LEU A 31 -6.51 -12.06 6.12
N ALA A 32 -5.51 -12.64 6.79
CA ALA A 32 -5.44 -12.57 8.25
C ALA A 32 -5.30 -11.11 8.70
N SER A 33 -5.89 -10.75 9.84
CA SER A 33 -5.98 -9.34 10.28
C SER A 33 -4.64 -8.63 10.46
N SER A 34 -3.54 -9.36 10.60
CA SER A 34 -2.17 -8.84 10.69
C SER A 34 -1.41 -8.80 9.36
N THR A 35 -1.88 -9.50 8.32
CA THR A 35 -1.15 -9.61 7.05
C THR A 35 -1.03 -8.25 6.36
N LEU A 36 -2.09 -7.44 6.40
CA LEU A 36 -2.11 -6.12 5.76
C LEU A 36 -1.19 -5.10 6.45
N SER A 37 -0.97 -5.23 7.75
CA SER A 37 -0.02 -4.39 8.49
C SER A 37 1.42 -4.51 7.99
N ASN A 38 1.79 -5.63 7.36
CA ASN A 38 3.11 -5.81 6.76
C ASN A 38 3.38 -4.86 5.60
N ALA A 39 2.33 -4.35 4.92
CA ALA A 39 2.48 -3.37 3.83
C ALA A 39 3.06 -2.03 4.32
N LEU A 40 2.87 -1.70 5.60
CA LEU A 40 3.39 -0.47 6.21
C LEU A 40 4.92 -0.50 6.33
N SER A 41 5.51 -1.68 6.58
CA SER A 41 6.95 -1.83 6.82
C SER A 41 7.70 -2.37 5.60
N ARG A 42 7.07 -3.18 4.74
CA ARG A 42 7.71 -3.82 3.59
C ARG A 42 7.00 -3.54 2.28
N PRO A 43 7.72 -3.38 1.16
CA PRO A 43 7.15 -3.32 -0.19
C PRO A 43 6.22 -4.50 -0.46
N TRP A 44 4.92 -4.21 -0.51
CA TRP A 44 3.93 -5.23 -0.84
C TRP A 44 2.85 -4.65 -1.75
N PRO A 45 3.07 -4.66 -3.07
CA PRO A 45 2.20 -3.96 -4.03
C PRO A 45 0.72 -4.30 -3.88
N ARG A 46 0.38 -5.58 -3.64
CA ARG A 46 -1.02 -6.01 -3.46
C ARG A 46 -1.65 -5.43 -2.19
N GLY A 47 -0.91 -5.39 -1.08
CA GLY A 47 -1.39 -4.78 0.16
C GLY A 47 -1.46 -3.26 0.09
N GLU A 48 -0.46 -2.64 -0.54
CA GLU A 48 -0.42 -1.20 -0.81
C GLU A 48 -1.66 -0.77 -1.63
N ILE A 49 -2.00 -1.49 -2.69
CA ILE A 49 -3.20 -1.23 -3.51
C ILE A 49 -4.48 -1.38 -2.70
N LEU A 50 -4.61 -2.42 -1.86
CA LEU A 50 -5.80 -2.63 -1.02
C LEU A 50 -6.02 -1.46 -0.04
N ILE A 51 -4.95 -1.02 0.62
CA ILE A 51 -4.99 0.12 1.54
C ILE A 51 -5.36 1.40 0.78
N ALA A 52 -4.70 1.66 -0.35
CA ALA A 52 -4.93 2.84 -1.16
C ALA A 52 -6.38 2.89 -1.69
N THR A 53 -6.90 1.74 -2.15
CA THR A 53 -8.30 1.58 -2.57
C THR A 53 -9.27 1.88 -1.43
N ALA A 54 -9.00 1.39 -0.22
CA ALA A 54 -9.83 1.65 0.96
C ALA A 54 -9.81 3.13 1.38
N ILE A 55 -8.69 3.84 1.16
CA ILE A 55 -8.59 5.28 1.40
C ILE A 55 -9.22 6.08 0.24
N GLY A 56 -9.22 5.52 -0.97
CA GLY A 56 -9.70 6.16 -2.20
C GLY A 56 -8.64 7.04 -2.88
N VAL A 57 -7.37 6.68 -2.77
CA VAL A 57 -6.22 7.34 -3.43
C VAL A 57 -5.40 6.31 -4.21
N ASP A 58 -4.51 6.73 -5.09
CA ASP A 58 -3.57 5.81 -5.75
C ASP A 58 -2.45 5.39 -4.78
N ALA A 59 -1.98 4.14 -4.86
CA ALA A 59 -0.91 3.66 -4.00
C ALA A 59 0.40 4.45 -4.16
N SER A 60 0.64 5.04 -5.33
CA SER A 60 1.76 5.93 -5.60
C SER A 60 1.67 7.27 -4.87
N GLU A 61 0.50 7.71 -4.44
CA GLU A 61 0.34 8.90 -3.59
C GLU A 61 0.76 8.63 -2.15
N ILE A 62 0.50 7.41 -1.66
CA ILE A 62 0.86 6.99 -0.31
C ILE A 62 2.34 6.63 -0.23
N TRP A 63 2.86 5.93 -1.25
CA TRP A 63 4.25 5.48 -1.30
C TRP A 63 4.98 5.97 -2.56
N PRO A 64 5.14 7.28 -2.78
CA PRO A 64 5.77 7.79 -3.99
C PRO A 64 7.21 7.29 -4.16
N SER A 65 7.95 7.03 -3.07
CA SER A 65 9.33 6.47 -3.16
C SER A 65 9.37 5.06 -3.76
N ARG A 66 8.24 4.35 -3.75
CA ARG A 66 8.10 2.96 -4.19
C ARG A 66 7.57 2.82 -5.61
N TYR A 67 6.87 3.84 -6.09
CA TYR A 67 6.22 3.85 -7.40
C TYR A 67 6.88 4.80 -8.39
N PHE A 68 7.79 5.68 -7.95
CA PHE A 68 8.55 6.57 -8.81
C PHE A 68 10.05 6.37 -8.62
N ASP A 69 10.81 6.41 -9.72
CA ASP A 69 12.26 6.45 -9.66
C ASP A 69 12.79 7.85 -9.28
N LYS A 70 14.12 8.01 -9.20
CA LYS A 70 14.75 9.29 -8.87
C LYS A 70 14.53 10.36 -9.95
N GLN A 71 14.08 9.95 -11.13
CA GLN A 71 13.82 10.77 -12.30
C GLN A 71 12.33 11.12 -12.44
N GLY A 72 11.47 10.60 -11.55
CA GLY A 72 10.01 10.81 -11.57
C GLY A 72 9.26 9.89 -12.53
N MET A 73 9.91 8.89 -13.12
CA MET A 73 9.25 7.91 -13.98
C MET A 73 8.52 6.87 -13.12
N ARG A 74 7.27 6.56 -13.49
CA ARG A 74 6.45 5.56 -12.80
C ARG A 74 7.05 4.17 -13.03
N ILE A 75 7.44 3.50 -11.95
CA ILE A 75 7.94 2.13 -11.96
C ILE A 75 6.73 1.19 -12.09
N ASP A 76 6.73 0.32 -13.10
CA ASP A 76 5.71 -0.71 -13.25
C ASP A 76 5.89 -1.81 -12.18
N ARG A 77 5.29 -1.57 -11.01
CA ARG A 77 5.26 -2.51 -9.89
C ARG A 77 4.21 -3.61 -10.08
N ALA A 78 3.36 -3.55 -11.10
CA ALA A 78 2.45 -4.65 -11.43
C ALA A 78 3.23 -5.90 -11.88
N ALA A 79 4.45 -5.72 -12.41
CA ALA A 79 5.38 -6.83 -12.66
C ALA A 79 5.78 -7.58 -11.37
N MET A 80 5.93 -6.90 -10.23
CA MET A 80 6.22 -7.55 -8.93
C MET A 80 5.03 -8.36 -8.38
N MET A 81 3.80 -8.11 -8.84
CA MET A 81 2.65 -8.95 -8.50
C MET A 81 2.69 -10.32 -9.19
N ARG A 82 3.46 -10.48 -10.27
CA ARG A 82 3.61 -11.74 -11.02
C ARG A 82 4.68 -12.68 -10.44
N ILE A 83 5.61 -12.21 -9.60
CA ILE A 83 6.75 -13.00 -9.08
C ILE A 83 6.48 -13.58 -7.68
N LYS A 84 5.37 -14.29 -7.51
CA LYS A 84 5.18 -15.24 -6.40
C LYS A 84 4.44 -16.48 -6.89
N ASN A 85 5.14 -17.25 -7.71
CA ASN A 85 4.98 -18.69 -7.90
C ASN A 85 6.29 -19.19 -8.52
N ALA A 86 7.33 -19.29 -7.69
CA ALA A 86 8.52 -20.04 -8.04
C ALA A 86 9.01 -20.74 -6.77
N VAL A 87 8.60 -22.01 -6.70
CA VAL A 87 9.07 -23.12 -5.85
C VAL A 87 8.79 -23.02 -4.36
#